data_AF-A0A432UY94-F1
#
_entry.id   AF-A0A432UY94-F1
#
_cell.length_a   1.000
_cell.length_b   1.000
_cell.length_c   1.000
_cell.angle_alpha   90.00
_cell.angle_beta   90.00
_cell.angle_gamma   90.00
#
_symmetry.space_group_name_H-M   'P 1'
#
loop_
_entity.id
_entity.type
_entity.pdbx_description
1 polymer ?
#
loop_
_entity_poly.entity_id
_entity_poly.type
_entity_poly.pdbx_seq_one_letter_code
_entity_poly.pdbx_strand_id
1 'polypeptide(L)' 'GKADLLDAFEFIGIVRLEHQAAQIESGKTADNFVSPEQLSSLERRHLKDAFEVVRIIQASMLQTFQAGNIA' A
#
# COMPACT_ATOMS: atom_id res chain seq x y z
N GLY A 1 -13.14 6.33 1.22
CA GLY A 1 -13.35 7.43 0.25
C GLY A 1 -12.04 7.82 -0.41
N LYS A 2 -11.99 8.93 -1.19
CA LYS A 2 -10.75 9.43 -1.81
C LYS A 2 -9.67 9.77 -0.78
N ALA A 3 -10.06 10.28 0.39
CA ALA A 3 -9.15 10.57 1.50
C ALA A 3 -8.45 9.29 1.97
N ASP A 4 -9.22 8.24 2.28
CA ASP A 4 -8.68 6.95 2.71
C ASP A 4 -7.69 6.34 1.68
N LEU A 5 -7.89 6.58 0.38
CA LEU A 5 -6.94 6.13 -0.64
C LEU A 5 -5.61 6.88 -0.58
N LEU A 6 -5.66 8.19 -0.35
CA LEU A 6 -4.47 9.02 -0.19
C LEU A 6 -3.71 8.61 1.08
N ASP A 7 -4.42 8.40 2.18
CA ASP A 7 -3.84 7.94 3.45
C ASP A 7 -3.20 6.54 3.28
N ALA A 8 -3.89 5.61 2.60
CA ALA A 8 -3.34 4.30 2.29
C ALA A 8 -2.08 4.39 1.41
N PHE A 9 -2.10 5.26 0.40
CA PHE A 9 -0.95 5.46 -0.48
C PHE A 9 0.24 6.06 0.26
N GLU A 10 0.01 7.08 1.10
CA GLU A 10 1.04 7.70 1.92
C GLU A 10 1.65 6.68 2.89
N PHE A 11 0.81 5.90 3.59
CA PHE A 11 1.27 4.90 4.54
C PHE A 11 2.14 3.82 3.87
N ILE A 12 1.68 3.27 2.74
CA ILE A 12 2.48 2.30 1.95
C ILE A 12 3.79 2.93 1.48
N GLY A 13 3.76 4.22 1.12
CA GLY A 13 4.94 4.99 0.74
C GLY A 13 5.96 5.08 1.88
N ILE A 14 5.53 5.46 3.08
CA ILE A 14 6.38 5.58 4.27
C ILE A 14 7.05 4.24 4.58
N VAL A 15 6.27 3.15 4.66
CA VAL A 15 6.80 1.81 4.94
C VAL A 15 7.89 1.40 3.94
N ARG A 16 7.71 1.72 2.66
CA ARG A 16 8.71 1.45 1.62
C ARG A 16 9.96 2.32 1.77
N LEU A 17 9.79 3.61 2.07
CA LEU A 17 10.91 4.54 2.24
C LEU A 17 11.78 4.15 3.44
N GLU A 18 11.17 3.75 4.55
CA GLU A 18 11.89 3.29 5.74
C GLU A 18 12.70 2.01 5.45
N HIS A 19 12.11 1.05 4.75
CA HIS A 19 12.81 -0.16 4.31
C HIS A 19 13.99 0.16 3.40
N GLN A 20 13.80 1.04 2.41
CA GLN A 20 14.86 1.43 1.48
C GLN A 20 15.97 2.22 2.18
N ALA A 21 15.62 3.10 3.11
CA ALA A 21 16.59 3.82 3.92
C ALA A 21 17.47 2.84 4.71
N ALA A 22 16.87 1.87 5.41
CA ALA A 22 17.61 0.84 6.14
C ALA A 22 18.51 -0.02 5.22
N GLN A 23 18.07 -0.32 4.00
CA GLN A 23 18.90 -1.02 3.01
C GLN A 23 20.11 -0.17 2.58
N ILE A 24 19.90 1.11 2.27
CA ILE A 24 20.96 2.02 1.86
C ILE A 24 21.98 2.21 3.00
N GLU A 25 21.52 2.42 4.23
CA GLU A 25 22.37 2.54 5.42
C GLU A 25 23.20 1.27 5.68
N SER A 26 22.68 0.09 5.31
CA SER A 26 23.40 -1.18 5.41
C SER A 26 24.24 -1.53 4.17
N GLY A 27 24.39 -0.61 3.22
CA GLY A 27 25.17 -0.80 1.99
C GLY A 27 24.54 -1.77 0.99
N LYS A 28 23.23 -2.04 1.11
CA LYS A 28 22.46 -2.88 0.20
C LYS A 28 21.82 -2.04 -0.90
N THR A 29 21.50 -2.68 -2.02
CA THR A 29 20.68 -2.06 -3.07
C THR A 29 19.24 -1.94 -2.58
N ALA A 30 18.66 -0.75 -2.73
CA ALA A 30 17.27 -0.49 -2.35
C ALA A 30 16.28 -1.28 -3.23
N ASP A 31 15.28 -1.88 -2.60
CA ASP A 31 14.19 -2.61 -3.25
C ASP A 31 12.81 -2.27 -2.63
N ASN A 32 11.76 -2.99 -3.01
CA ASN A 32 10.41 -2.79 -2.47
C ASN A 32 9.89 -4.01 -1.69
N PHE A 33 10.75 -4.98 -1.40
CA PHE A 33 10.42 -6.25 -0.77
C PHE A 33 10.47 -6.12 0.76
N VAL A 34 9.44 -5.47 1.31
CA VAL A 34 9.26 -5.35 2.75
C VAL A 34 8.76 -6.68 3.32
N SER A 35 9.53 -7.28 4.22
CA SER A 35 9.10 -8.49 4.94
C SER A 35 8.12 -8.09 6.05
N PRO A 36 6.89 -8.66 6.11
CA PRO A 36 5.93 -8.34 7.16
C PRO A 36 6.43 -8.64 8.58
N GLU A 37 7.38 -9.56 8.70
CA GLU A 37 8.03 -9.95 9.96
C GLU A 37 8.89 -8.82 10.55
N GLN A 38 9.35 -7.88 9.72
CA GLN A 38 10.13 -6.71 10.14
C GLN A 38 9.24 -5.58 10.69
N LEU A 39 7.93 -5.66 10.47
CA LEU A 39 6.94 -4.70 10.96
C LEU A 39 6.40 -5.12 12.33
N SER A 40 6.15 -4.14 13.19
CA SER A 40 5.39 -4.33 14.42
C SER A 40 3.97 -4.85 14.13
N SER A 41 3.32 -5.42 15.15
CA SER A 41 1.95 -5.92 15.01
C SER A 41 0.94 -4.81 14.66
N LEU A 42 1.21 -3.57 15.08
CA LEU A 42 0.40 -2.40 14.76
C LEU A 42 0.58 -1.99 13.30
N GLU A 43 1.83 -1.82 12.85
CA GLU A 43 2.15 -1.47 11.45
C GLU A 43 1.63 -2.52 10.48
N ARG A 44 1.76 -3.81 10.82
CA ARG A 44 1.24 -4.90 9.98
C ARG A 44 -0.28 -4.84 9.84
N ARG A 45 -0.99 -4.48 10.91
CA ARG A 45 -2.45 -4.29 10.87
C ARG A 45 -2.81 -3.10 9.99
N HIS A 46 -2.15 -1.97 10.20
CA HIS A 46 -2.36 -0.76 9.40
C HIS A 46 -2.05 -0.98 7.91
N LEU A 47 -0.99 -1.72 7.59
CA LEU A 47 -0.64 -2.07 6.23
C LEU A 47 -1.72 -2.94 5.58
N LYS A 48 -2.29 -3.89 6.33
CA LYS A 48 -3.41 -4.70 5.86
C LYS A 48 -4.65 -3.83 5.58
N ASP A 49 -4.97 -2.89 6.48
CA ASP A 49 -6.11 -1.99 6.33
C ASP A 49 -5.93 -1.06 5.11
N ALA A 50 -4.71 -0.54 4.90
CA ALA A 50 -4.36 0.25 3.71
C ALA A 50 -4.56 -0.54 2.41
N PHE A 51 -4.10 -1.80 2.35
CA PHE A 51 -4.32 -2.65 1.18
C PHE A 51 -5.79 -2.98 0.95
N GLU A 52 -6.59 -3.12 2.01
CA GLU A 52 -8.02 -3.34 1.89
C GLU A 52 -8.74 -2.13 1.28
N VAL A 53 -8.37 -0.90 1.66
CA VAL A 53 -8.88 0.32 1.04
C VAL A 53 -8.57 0.35 -0.46
N VAL A 54 -7.34 0.04 -0.84
CA VAL A 54 -6.92 -0.04 -2.26
C VAL A 54 -7.78 -1.07 -3.01
N ARG A 55 -7.96 -2.26 -2.44
CA ARG A 55 -8.77 -3.34 -3.03
C ARG A 55 -10.22 -2.91 -3.26
N ILE A 56 -10.84 -2.28 -2.28
CA ILE A 56 -12.24 -1.80 -2.36
C ILE A 56 -12.39 -0.77 -3.48
N ILE A 57 -11.46 0.18 -3.57
CA ILE A 57 -11.53 1.25 -4.57
C ILE A 57 -11.28 0.71 -5.97
N GLN A 58 -10.30 -0.18 -6.14
CA GLN A 58 -10.07 -0.86 -7.42
C GLN A 58 -11.29 -1.67 -7.87
N ALA A 59 -11.96 -2.38 -6.95
CA ALA A 59 -13.18 -3.11 -7.25
C ALA A 59 -14.32 -2.16 -7.68
N SER A 60 -14.49 -1.01 -7.01
CA SER A 60 -15.46 0.00 -7.40
C SER A 60 -15.19 0.58 -8.79
N MET A 61 -13.93 0.90 -9.09
CA MET A 61 -13.53 1.39 -10.43
C MET A 61 -13.80 0.36 -11.52
N LEU A 62 -13.51 -0.93 -11.26
CA LEU A 62 -13.78 -2.01 -12.20
C LEU A 62 -15.28 -2.16 -12.49
N GLN A 63 -16.13 -2.06 -11.47
CA GLN A 63 -17.59 -2.09 -11.64
C GLN A 63 -18.08 -0.92 -12.50
N THR A 64 -17.57 0.29 -12.26
CA THR A 64 -17.93 1.47 -13.07
C THR A 64 -17.48 1.32 -14.52
N PHE A 65 -16.27 0.80 -14.75
CA PHE A 65 -15.76 0.56 -16.11
C PHE A 65 -16.56 -0.51 -16.85
N GLN A 66 -16.93 -1.61 -16.17
CA GLN A 66 -17.77 -2.65 -16.77
C GLN A 66 -19.16 -2.12 -17.11
N ALA A 67 -19.79 -1.34 -16.23
CA ALA A 67 -21.10 -0.73 -16.51
C ALA A 67 -21.06 0.23 -17.71
N GLY A 68 -19.96 0.98 -17.89
CA GLY A 68 -19.75 1.86 -19.03
C GLY A 68 -19.48 1.14 -20.36
N ASN A 69 -19.09 -0.14 -20.34
CA ASN A 69 -18.90 -0.96 -21.54
C ASN A 69 -20.18 -1.72 -21.97
N ILE A 70 -21.23 -1.71 -21.13
CA ILE A 70 -22.51 -2.40 -21.39
C ILE A 70 -23.62 -1.38 -21.74
N ALA A 71 -23.35 -0.07 -21.59
CA ALA A 71 -24.23 1.04 -21.95
C ALA A 71 -23.82 1.65 -23.30
#